data_AF-A0A5Y5NS88-F1
#
_entry.id   AF-A0A5Y5NS88-F1
#
_cell.length_a   1.000
_cell.length_b   1.000
_cell.length_c   1.000
_cell.angle_alpha   90.00
_cell.angle_beta   90.00
_cell.angle_gamma   90.00
#
_symmetry.space_group_name_H-M   'P 1'
#
loop_
_entity.id
_entity.type
_entity.pdbx_description
1 polymer ?
#
loop_
_entity_poly.entity_id
_entity_poly.type
_entity_poly.pdbx_seq_one_letter_code
_entity_poly.pdbx_strand_id
1 'polypeptide(L)'
;MNQYNSSIPKFIVSVFLIVTGFFSSTIKAQELKLMIKINEAVFYDRITSNKIIGTGHLFNREGKKILISSSLEKIKNTPGAYIIRGQNNSAHKLRIRIGGEDWQPDNSGIG
;
A
#
# COMPACT_ATOMS: atom_id res chain seq x y z
N MET A 1 -9.27 -85.89 31.63
CA MET A 1 -8.82 -84.53 32.00
C MET A 1 -7.76 -84.10 31.00
N ASN A 2 -8.07 -83.19 30.08
CA ASN A 2 -7.08 -82.46 29.29
C ASN A 2 -7.60 -81.03 29.10
N GLN A 3 -6.77 -80.07 29.51
CA GLN A 3 -7.14 -78.69 29.73
C GLN A 3 -7.24 -77.90 28.41
N TYR A 4 -8.29 -77.10 28.28
CA TYR A 4 -8.47 -76.12 27.22
C TYR A 4 -7.48 -74.96 27.43
N ASN A 5 -6.53 -74.80 26.51
CA ASN A 5 -5.60 -73.69 26.54
C ASN A 5 -6.18 -72.54 25.70
N SER A 6 -6.81 -71.57 26.35
CA SER A 6 -7.37 -70.37 25.72
C SER A 6 -6.29 -69.29 25.67
N SER A 7 -5.74 -69.04 24.47
CA SER A 7 -4.82 -67.93 24.23
C SER A 7 -5.61 -66.67 23.85
N ILE A 8 -5.78 -65.76 24.81
CA ILE A 8 -6.38 -64.43 24.60
C ILE A 8 -5.33 -63.50 23.97
N PRO A 9 -5.58 -62.87 22.80
CA PRO A 9 -4.65 -61.89 22.26
C PRO A 9 -4.81 -60.56 22.98
N LYS A 10 -3.69 -60.02 23.50
CA LYS A 10 -3.63 -58.67 24.08
C LYS A 10 -3.45 -57.65 22.96
N PHE A 11 -4.50 -56.91 22.63
CA PHE A 11 -4.39 -55.74 21.74
C PHE A 11 -3.79 -54.56 22.50
N ILE A 12 -2.61 -54.10 22.09
CA ILE A 12 -2.03 -52.84 22.56
C ILE A 12 -2.54 -51.73 21.64
N VAL A 13 -3.42 -50.88 22.17
CA VAL A 13 -3.89 -49.67 21.47
C VAL A 13 -2.95 -48.53 21.86
N SER A 14 -2.04 -48.17 20.96
CA SER A 14 -1.17 -47.00 21.12
C SER A 14 -1.89 -45.74 20.63
N VAL A 15 -2.25 -44.86 21.55
CA VAL A 15 -2.86 -43.55 21.24
C VAL A 15 -1.75 -42.56 20.89
N PHE A 16 -1.71 -42.11 19.64
CA PHE A 16 -0.87 -40.99 19.22
C PHE A 16 -1.60 -39.67 19.49
N LEU A 17 -1.03 -38.84 20.36
CA LEU A 17 -1.56 -37.52 20.70
C LEU A 17 -0.85 -36.47 19.83
N ILE A 18 -1.49 -36.06 18.73
CA ILE A 18 -0.98 -35.00 17.85
C ILE A 18 -1.36 -33.65 18.47
N VAL A 19 -0.40 -32.99 19.12
CA VAL A 19 -0.56 -31.61 19.59
C VAL A 19 -0.27 -30.66 18.42
N THR A 20 -1.30 -30.26 17.69
CA THR A 20 -1.18 -29.15 16.73
C THR A 20 -1.21 -27.83 17.49
N GLY A 21 -0.03 -27.32 17.86
CA GLY A 21 0.11 -25.98 18.39
C GLY A 21 -0.17 -24.93 17.30
N PHE A 22 -1.34 -24.30 17.36
CA PHE A 22 -1.63 -23.11 16.56
C PHE A 22 -0.83 -21.92 17.14
N PHE A 23 0.39 -21.71 16.63
CA PHE A 23 1.10 -20.45 16.86
C PHE A 23 0.37 -19.35 16.06
N SER A 24 -0.60 -18.69 16.68
CA SER A 24 -1.16 -17.45 16.17
C SER A 24 -0.09 -16.36 16.27
N SER A 25 0.74 -16.23 15.23
CA SER A 25 1.58 -15.06 15.06
C SER A 25 0.68 -13.88 14.69
N THR A 26 0.42 -13.00 15.67
CA THR A 26 -0.19 -11.70 15.42
C THR A 26 0.85 -10.80 14.74
N ILE A 27 1.07 -11.01 13.45
CA ILE A 27 1.85 -10.09 12.62
C ILE A 27 1.04 -8.78 12.56
N LYS A 28 1.41 -7.79 13.37
CA LYS A 28 0.85 -6.43 13.25
C LYS A 28 1.26 -5.88 11.88
N ALA A 29 0.29 -5.80 10.96
CA ALA A 29 0.48 -5.15 9.68
C ALA A 29 0.88 -3.69 9.90
N GLN A 30 2.03 -3.28 9.37
CA GLN A 30 2.46 -1.88 9.45
C GLN A 30 1.59 -1.01 8.55
N GLU A 31 1.13 0.12 9.09
CA GLU A 31 0.33 1.10 8.37
C GLU A 31 1.16 1.79 7.28
N LEU A 32 0.56 1.93 6.09
CA LEU A 32 1.14 2.70 4.99
C LEU A 32 1.17 4.18 5.38
N LYS A 33 2.32 4.84 5.25
CA LYS A 33 2.46 6.28 5.54
C LYS A 33 2.93 7.03 4.32
N LEU A 34 2.40 8.23 4.11
CA LEU A 34 2.78 9.15 3.04
C LEU A 34 3.31 10.45 3.67
N MET A 35 4.51 10.85 3.28
CA MET A 35 5.10 12.14 3.63
C MET A 35 5.29 12.96 2.36
N ILE A 36 5.03 14.26 2.43
CA ILE A 36 5.24 15.20 1.32
C ILE A 36 6.20 16.28 1.80
N LYS A 37 7.20 16.60 0.98
CA LYS A 37 8.15 17.69 1.20
C LYS A 37 8.10 18.64 0.00
N ILE A 38 7.78 19.90 0.25
CA ILE A 38 7.83 20.95 -0.76
C ILE A 38 9.24 21.55 -0.78
N ASN A 39 9.76 21.80 -1.97
CA ASN A 39 11.09 22.39 -2.12
C ASN A 39 10.94 23.91 -2.05
N GLU A 40 11.56 24.52 -1.03
CA GLU A 40 11.72 25.98 -0.99
C GLU A 40 12.60 26.41 -2.16
N ALA A 41 12.08 27.30 -3.01
CA ALA A 41 12.75 27.75 -4.21
C ALA A 41 12.31 29.17 -4.59
N VAL A 42 13.24 29.92 -5.18
CA VAL A 42 12.95 31.20 -5.82
C VAL A 42 13.12 31.01 -7.32
N PHE A 43 12.10 31.36 -8.09
CA PHE A 43 12.11 31.31 -9.54
C PHE A 43 12.11 32.74 -10.08
N TYR A 44 13.24 33.17 -10.64
CA TYR A 44 13.38 34.50 -11.24
C TYR A 44 12.83 34.57 -12.67
N ASP A 45 12.72 33.41 -13.32
CA ASP A 45 12.21 33.27 -14.68
C ASP A 45 10.85 32.56 -14.69
N ARG A 46 10.25 32.51 -15.88
CA ARG A 46 9.04 31.72 -16.13
C ARG A 46 9.29 30.25 -15.76
N ILE A 47 8.47 29.71 -14.86
CA ILE A 47 8.56 28.32 -14.43
C ILE A 47 8.25 27.39 -15.60
N THR A 48 9.22 26.54 -15.96
CA THR A 48 9.06 25.50 -16.98
C THR A 48 8.03 24.46 -16.53
N SER A 49 7.18 24.02 -17.47
CA SER A 49 6.25 22.91 -17.20
C SER A 49 7.01 21.65 -16.79
N ASN A 50 6.41 20.82 -15.94
CA ASN A 50 7.01 19.62 -15.33
C ASN A 50 8.23 19.87 -14.43
N LYS A 51 8.53 21.13 -14.06
CA LYS A 51 9.52 21.40 -13.01
C LYS A 51 9.07 20.77 -11.68
N ILE A 52 9.95 20.03 -11.05
CA ILE A 52 9.71 19.43 -9.72
C ILE A 52 9.72 20.55 -8.67
N ILE A 53 8.60 20.71 -7.98
CA ILE A 53 8.40 21.68 -6.88
C ILE A 53 8.30 21.02 -5.50
N GLY A 54 8.27 19.69 -5.45
CA GLY A 54 8.17 18.92 -4.22
C GLY A 54 8.29 17.43 -4.48
N THR A 55 8.40 16.65 -3.42
CA THR A 55 8.60 15.20 -3.45
C THR A 55 7.68 14.52 -2.43
N GLY A 56 7.32 13.26 -2.69
CA GLY A 56 6.56 12.42 -1.77
C GLY A 56 7.34 11.15 -1.45
N HIS A 57 7.27 10.69 -0.20
CA HIS A 57 7.86 9.43 0.24
C HIS A 57 6.77 8.55 0.85
N LEU A 58 6.66 7.31 0.35
CA LEU A 58 5.84 6.26 0.93
C LEU A 58 6.68 5.37 1.86
N PHE A 59 6.20 5.12 3.08
CA PHE A 59 6.78 4.19 4.04
C PHE A 59 5.86 2.99 4.24
N ASN A 60 6.43 1.82 4.56
CA ASN A 60 5.70 0.57 4.85
C ASN A 60 4.83 0.09 3.67
N ARG A 61 5.38 0.20 2.45
CA ARG A 61 4.71 -0.14 1.18
C ARG A 61 4.98 -1.58 0.70
N GLU A 62 5.79 -2.35 1.42
CA GLU A 62 6.23 -3.67 0.95
C GLU A 62 5.04 -4.58 0.61
N GLY A 63 5.11 -5.26 -0.54
CA GLY A 63 4.09 -6.19 -1.01
C GLY A 63 2.77 -5.56 -1.47
N LYS A 64 2.65 -4.22 -1.49
CA LYS A 64 1.41 -3.52 -1.86
C LYS A 64 1.52 -2.86 -3.22
N LYS A 65 0.50 -3.03 -4.06
CA LYS A 65 0.28 -2.16 -5.24
C LYS A 65 -0.28 -0.82 -4.75
N ILE A 66 0.33 0.29 -5.16
CA ILE A 66 -0.03 1.62 -4.67
C ILE A 66 -0.62 2.43 -5.82
N LEU A 67 -1.81 3.00 -5.58
CA LEU A 67 -2.40 4.06 -6.38
C LEU A 67 -2.29 5.37 -5.59
N ILE A 68 -1.85 6.44 -6.25
CA ILE A 68 -1.79 7.79 -5.66
C ILE A 68 -2.75 8.69 -6.43
N SER A 69 -3.59 9.41 -5.73
CA SER A 69 -4.50 10.40 -6.32
C SER A 69 -4.78 11.54 -5.36
N SER A 70 -5.34 12.63 -5.86
CA SER A 70 -5.87 13.74 -5.05
C SER A 70 -7.37 13.92 -5.26
N SER A 71 -8.06 14.44 -4.23
CA SER A 71 -9.48 14.83 -4.29
C SER A 71 -9.72 16.20 -4.95
N LEU A 72 -8.66 16.87 -5.37
CA LEU A 72 -8.71 18.17 -6.05
C LEU A 72 -9.39 18.10 -7.43
N GLU A 73 -9.73 19.27 -7.98
CA GLU A 73 -10.27 19.40 -9.34
C GLU A 73 -9.26 18.81 -10.35
N LYS A 74 -9.69 17.78 -11.09
CA LYS A 74 -8.85 17.08 -12.08
C LYS A 74 -8.64 17.92 -13.34
N ILE A 75 -7.45 17.84 -13.91
CA ILE A 75 -7.19 18.32 -15.27
C ILE A 75 -7.63 17.24 -16.25
N LYS A 76 -8.57 17.57 -17.15
CA LYS A 76 -9.06 16.64 -18.16
C LYS A 76 -7.91 16.13 -19.03
N ASN A 77 -7.98 14.85 -19.43
CA ASN A 77 -7.06 14.18 -20.35
C ASN A 77 -5.61 14.06 -19.86
N THR A 78 -5.33 14.27 -18.56
CA THR A 78 -4.00 14.06 -17.99
C THR A 78 -4.14 13.42 -16.61
N PRO A 79 -4.02 12.08 -16.51
CA PRO A 79 -4.05 11.39 -15.22
C PRO A 79 -2.97 11.92 -14.26
N GLY A 80 -3.28 11.88 -12.96
CA GLY A 80 -2.40 12.40 -11.91
C GLY A 80 -2.23 13.93 -11.90
N ALA A 81 -2.98 14.68 -12.72
CA ALA A 81 -2.88 16.14 -12.81
C ALA A 81 -4.12 16.86 -12.25
N TYR A 82 -3.88 17.91 -11.46
CA TYR A 82 -4.89 18.57 -10.63
C TYR A 82 -4.74 20.09 -10.62
N ILE A 83 -5.81 20.78 -10.20
CA ILE A 83 -5.87 22.22 -9.99
C ILE A 83 -6.04 22.51 -8.49
N ILE A 84 -5.10 23.26 -7.93
CA ILE A 84 -5.21 23.87 -6.61
C ILE A 84 -5.70 25.31 -6.81
N ARG A 85 -6.72 25.72 -6.04
CA ARG A 85 -7.23 27.09 -6.05
C ARG A 85 -6.60 27.90 -4.93
N GLY A 86 -6.32 29.17 -5.19
CA GLY A 86 -5.77 30.08 -4.18
C GLY A 86 -6.72 30.24 -3.00
N GLN A 87 -6.18 30.19 -1.77
CA GLN A 87 -6.97 30.37 -0.55
C GLN A 87 -7.59 31.78 -0.48
N ASN A 88 -6.80 32.80 -0.82
CA ASN A 88 -7.26 34.20 -0.77
C ASN A 88 -8.14 34.59 -1.98
N ASN A 89 -7.95 33.94 -3.13
CA ASN A 89 -8.71 34.19 -4.34
C ASN A 89 -8.88 32.90 -5.15
N SER A 90 -10.11 32.40 -5.21
CA SER A 90 -10.44 31.13 -5.88
C SER A 90 -10.35 31.18 -7.41
N ALA A 91 -10.20 32.37 -7.99
CA ALA A 91 -9.88 32.56 -9.41
C ALA A 91 -8.41 32.22 -9.72
N HIS A 92 -7.51 32.31 -8.73
CA HIS A 92 -6.11 31.92 -8.90
C HIS A 92 -6.01 30.39 -8.93
N LYS A 93 -5.31 29.86 -9.94
CA LYS A 93 -5.19 28.42 -10.18
C LYS A 93 -3.72 28.02 -10.31
N LEU A 94 -3.30 27.05 -9.51
CA LEU A 94 -2.02 26.36 -9.66
C LEU A 94 -2.28 24.96 -10.22
N ARG A 95 -1.68 24.65 -11.37
CA ARG A 95 -1.77 23.33 -12.00
C ARG A 95 -0.57 22.49 -11.59
N ILE A 96 -0.82 21.29 -11.07
CA ILE A 96 0.22 20.35 -10.64
C ILE A 96 0.02 18.98 -11.28
N ARG A 97 1.09 18.19 -11.32
CA ARG A 97 1.05 16.78 -11.68
C ARG A 97 1.81 15.98 -10.63
N ILE A 98 1.22 14.88 -10.18
CA ILE A 98 1.87 13.87 -9.35
C ILE A 98 2.36 12.77 -10.30
N GLY A 99 3.65 12.45 -10.22
CA GLY A 99 4.29 11.44 -11.05
C GLY A 99 5.74 11.24 -10.64
N GLY A 100 6.42 10.34 -11.32
CA GLY A 100 7.83 10.01 -11.13
C GLY A 100 8.26 8.97 -12.16
N GLU A 101 9.55 8.68 -12.21
CA GLU A 101 10.13 7.78 -13.22
C GLU A 101 9.45 6.40 -13.25
N ASP A 102 9.18 5.82 -12.08
CA ASP A 102 8.53 4.51 -11.93
C ASP A 102 7.00 4.56 -11.80
N TRP A 103 6.38 5.73 -12.00
CA TRP A 103 4.94 5.91 -11.88
C TRP A 103 4.28 5.97 -13.25
N GLN A 104 3.31 5.09 -13.47
CA GLN A 104 2.48 5.06 -14.67
C GLN A 104 1.04 5.51 -14.33
N PRO A 105 0.36 6.19 -15.27
CA PRO A 105 -1.02 6.58 -15.08
C PRO A 105 -1.94 5.36 -15.03
N ASP A 106 -2.99 5.43 -14.22
CA ASP A 106 -4.07 4.45 -14.24
C ASP A 106 -5.02 4.70 -15.43
N ASN A 107 -5.46 3.63 -16.08
CA ASN A 107 -6.31 3.69 -17.28
C ASN A 107 -7.68 4.34 -17.02
N SER A 108 -8.16 4.37 -15.78
CA SER A 108 -9.40 5.06 -15.40
C SER A 108 -9.20 6.57 -15.18
N GLY A 109 -7.97 7.08 -15.24
CA GLY A 109 -7.65 8.48 -15.01
C GLY A 109 -7.86 8.94 -13.56
N ILE A 110 -7.82 8.01 -12.60
CA ILE A 110 -7.92 8.33 -11.17
C ILE A 110 -6.64 8.98 -10.66
N GLY A 111 -5.48 8.43 -11.05
CA GLY A 111 -4.15 8.81 -10.61
C GLY A 111 -3.11 8.45 -11.65
#